data_AF-A0A952P9I0-F1
#
_entry.id   AF-A0A952P9I0-F1
#
_cell.length_a   1.000
_cell.length_b   1.000
_cell.length_c   1.000
_cell.angle_alpha   90.00
_cell.angle_beta   90.00
_cell.angle_gamma   90.00
#
_symmetry.space_group_name_H-M   'P 1'
#
loop_
_entity.id
_entity.type
_entity.pdbx_description
1 polymer ?
#
loop_
_entity_poly.entity_id
_entity_poly.type
_entity_poly.pdbx_seq_one_letter_code
_entity_poly.pdbx_strand_id
1 'polypeptide(L)'
;MSLMEKFSTDEIENLKLSVIRVFNYIADIDGKIDKKEVTAIETFLKNIRKFNSELLNELFVELPVIGILEEKRSLSGLGDREGLRYISALLDRKIDREEALNFKKSLIALGYFVADSSGSFFEHNISDDENSALNSIAKDLDLSLREMISTKQIQRLIESMG
;
A
#
# COMPACT_ATOMS: atom_id res chain seq x y z
N MET A 1 -19.98 -6.10 13.13
CA MET A 1 -20.30 -4.94 12.27
C MET A 1 -19.07 -4.69 11.44
N SER A 2 -19.24 -4.49 10.14
CA SER A 2 -18.11 -4.30 9.23
C SER A 2 -17.56 -2.88 9.42
N LEU A 3 -16.23 -2.72 9.32
CA LEU A 3 -15.61 -1.39 9.35
C LEU A 3 -16.01 -0.55 8.14
N MET A 4 -16.28 -1.18 6.99
CA MET A 4 -16.74 -0.50 5.78
C MET A 4 -18.05 0.29 5.99
N GLU A 5 -18.91 -0.11 6.94
CA GLU A 5 -20.17 0.60 7.24
C GLU A 5 -19.95 2.05 7.74
N LYS A 6 -18.72 2.38 8.17
CA LYS A 6 -18.36 3.74 8.61
C LYS A 6 -18.03 4.68 7.45
N PHE A 7 -17.85 4.15 6.23
CA PHE A 7 -17.39 4.89 5.07
C PHE A 7 -18.50 5.03 4.01
N SER A 8 -18.46 6.12 3.25
CA SER A 8 -19.28 6.25 2.05
C SER A 8 -18.71 5.40 0.92
N THR A 9 -19.51 5.16 -0.13
CA THR A 9 -19.04 4.47 -1.34
C THR A 9 -17.80 5.13 -1.94
N ASP A 10 -17.78 6.47 -2.04
CA ASP A 10 -16.65 7.22 -2.59
C ASP A 10 -15.38 7.10 -1.71
N GLU A 11 -15.57 7.05 -0.39
CA GLU A 11 -14.47 6.85 0.57
C GLU A 11 -13.89 5.43 0.47
N ILE A 12 -14.76 4.42 0.34
CA ILE A 12 -14.36 3.02 0.11
C ILE A 12 -13.55 2.90 -1.19
N GLU A 13 -14.01 3.56 -2.26
CA GLU A 13 -13.30 3.55 -3.54
C GLU A 13 -11.91 4.19 -3.40
N ASN A 14 -11.83 5.33 -2.72
CA ASN A 14 -10.54 5.98 -2.47
C ASN A 14 -9.60 5.13 -1.60
N LEU A 15 -10.15 4.37 -0.63
CA LEU A 15 -9.37 3.43 0.18
C LEU A 15 -8.81 2.30 -0.67
N LYS A 16 -9.59 1.72 -1.59
CA LYS A 16 -9.09 0.71 -2.54
C LYS A 16 -8.00 1.28 -3.44
N LEU A 17 -8.22 2.48 -3.98
CA LEU A 17 -7.24 3.19 -4.81
C LEU A 17 -5.94 3.51 -4.06
N SER A 18 -5.93 3.57 -2.72
CA SER A 18 -4.70 3.82 -1.96
C SER A 18 -3.62 2.75 -2.18
N VAL A 19 -4.02 1.49 -2.36
CA VAL A 19 -3.12 0.38 -2.70
C VAL A 19 -2.47 0.61 -4.06
N ILE A 20 -3.27 1.01 -5.05
CA ILE A 20 -2.77 1.32 -6.40
C ILE A 20 -1.88 2.56 -6.42
N ARG A 21 -2.24 3.60 -5.66
CA ARG A 21 -1.41 4.81 -5.55
C ARG A 21 -0.03 4.46 -4.99
N VAL A 22 0.05 3.64 -3.94
CA VAL A 22 1.35 3.19 -3.41
C VAL A 22 2.12 2.36 -4.44
N PHE A 23 1.45 1.39 -5.07
CA PHE A 23 2.08 0.57 -6.10
C PHE A 23 2.66 1.41 -7.24
N ASN A 24 1.85 2.30 -7.83
CA ASN A 24 2.29 3.16 -8.92
C ASN A 24 3.42 4.10 -8.48
N TYR A 25 3.35 4.66 -7.27
CA TYR A 25 4.36 5.58 -6.77
C TYR A 25 5.74 4.92 -6.60
N ILE A 26 5.78 3.61 -6.34
CA ILE A 26 7.03 2.85 -6.24
C ILE A 26 7.46 2.29 -7.60
N ALA A 27 6.56 1.61 -8.30
CA ALA A 27 6.87 0.91 -9.55
C ALA A 27 7.11 1.85 -10.75
N ASP A 28 6.73 3.13 -10.67
CA ASP A 28 6.96 4.12 -11.74
C ASP A 28 8.20 5.00 -11.49
N ILE A 29 9.01 4.71 -10.46
CA ILE A 29 10.22 5.50 -10.16
C ILE A 29 11.22 5.48 -11.32
N ASP A 30 11.40 4.31 -11.96
CA ASP A 30 12.27 4.15 -13.13
C ASP A 30 11.52 4.39 -14.47
N GLY A 31 10.23 4.74 -14.38
CA GLY A 31 9.33 4.98 -15.51
C GLY A 31 8.86 3.71 -16.24
N LYS A 32 9.08 2.50 -15.68
CA LYS A 32 8.72 1.23 -16.32
C LYS A 32 8.28 0.17 -15.31
N ILE A 33 6.97 0.05 -15.16
CA ILE A 33 6.38 -1.08 -14.43
C ILE A 33 6.65 -2.41 -15.16
N ASP A 34 7.34 -3.33 -14.48
CA ASP A 34 7.68 -4.65 -15.02
C ASP A 34 6.73 -5.79 -14.54
N LYS A 35 6.95 -7.00 -15.05
CA LYS A 35 6.11 -8.17 -14.70
C LYS A 35 6.32 -8.63 -13.25
N LYS A 36 7.50 -8.43 -12.67
CA LYS A 36 7.80 -8.82 -11.29
C LYS A 36 7.07 -7.91 -10.32
N GLU A 37 7.06 -6.61 -10.57
CA GLU A 37 6.34 -5.63 -9.76
C GLU A 37 4.83 -5.90 -9.76
N VAL A 38 4.29 -6.19 -10.94
CA VAL A 38 2.91 -6.68 -11.07
C VAL A 38 2.70 -7.94 -10.23
N THR A 39 3.58 -8.94 -10.36
CA THR A 39 3.51 -10.19 -9.58
C THR A 39 3.60 -9.94 -8.06
N ALA A 40 4.37 -8.93 -7.64
CA ALA A 40 4.52 -8.58 -6.23
C ALA A 40 3.22 -8.03 -5.66
N ILE A 41 2.56 -7.07 -6.32
CA ILE A 41 1.25 -6.61 -5.85
C ILE A 41 0.21 -7.75 -5.88
N GLU A 42 0.24 -8.65 -6.87
CA GLU A 42 -0.65 -9.81 -6.85
C GLU A 42 -0.42 -10.71 -5.64
N THR A 43 0.86 -10.94 -5.32
CA THR A 43 1.27 -11.79 -4.19
C THR A 43 0.91 -11.14 -2.87
N PHE A 44 1.08 -9.83 -2.75
CA PHE A 44 0.63 -9.05 -1.61
C PHE A 44 -0.87 -9.21 -1.37
N LEU A 45 -1.68 -8.98 -2.42
CA LEU A 45 -3.13 -9.08 -2.34
C LEU A 45 -3.62 -10.50 -2.03
N LYS A 46 -2.98 -11.54 -2.58
CA LYS A 46 -3.27 -12.95 -2.23
C LYS A 46 -3.01 -13.26 -0.76
N ASN A 47 -2.10 -12.53 -0.13
CA ASN A 47 -1.69 -12.71 1.26
C ASN A 47 -2.21 -11.60 2.19
N ILE A 48 -3.18 -10.78 1.74
CA ILE A 48 -3.67 -9.61 2.48
C ILE A 48 -4.12 -9.97 3.92
N ARG A 49 -4.64 -11.19 4.11
CA ARG A 49 -5.05 -11.75 5.41
C ARG A 49 -3.94 -11.93 6.43
N LYS A 50 -2.67 -11.89 6.01
CA LYS A 50 -1.51 -11.94 6.91
C LYS A 50 -1.20 -10.58 7.54
N PHE A 51 -1.84 -9.50 7.06
CA PHE A 51 -1.66 -8.16 7.60
C PHE A 51 -2.68 -7.91 8.71
N ASN A 52 -2.23 -7.21 9.76
CA ASN A 52 -3.03 -6.90 10.95
C ASN A 52 -4.01 -5.73 10.74
N SER A 53 -4.62 -5.60 9.56
CA SER A 53 -5.63 -4.58 9.28
C SER A 53 -6.94 -5.25 8.90
N GLU A 54 -7.94 -5.13 9.77
CA GLU A 54 -9.29 -5.61 9.52
C GLU A 54 -9.91 -4.89 8.32
N LEU A 55 -9.73 -3.57 8.21
CA LEU A 55 -10.26 -2.79 7.10
C LEU A 55 -9.65 -3.19 5.76
N LEU A 56 -8.33 -3.39 5.72
CA LEU A 56 -7.65 -3.82 4.49
C LEU A 56 -8.14 -5.21 4.05
N ASN A 57 -8.34 -6.11 5.01
CA ASN A 57 -8.92 -7.42 4.72
C ASN A 57 -10.32 -7.28 4.14
N GLU A 58 -11.21 -6.52 4.80
CA GLU A 58 -12.57 -6.29 4.30
C GLU A 58 -12.62 -5.72 2.88
N LEU A 59 -11.74 -4.76 2.55
CA LEU A 59 -11.73 -4.10 1.23
C LEU A 59 -11.35 -5.03 0.08
N PHE A 60 -10.55 -6.07 0.34
CA PHE A 60 -9.92 -6.90 -0.69
C PHE A 60 -10.27 -8.40 -0.59
N VAL A 61 -11.19 -8.81 0.30
CA VAL A 61 -11.61 -10.22 0.45
C VAL A 61 -12.14 -10.84 -0.86
N GLU A 62 -12.66 -10.04 -1.81
CA GLU A 62 -13.33 -10.54 -3.02
C GLU A 62 -12.86 -9.91 -4.35
N LEU A 63 -11.82 -9.09 -4.37
CA LEU A 63 -11.41 -8.41 -5.61
C LEU A 63 -10.45 -9.29 -6.45
N PRO A 64 -10.79 -9.58 -7.72
CA PRO A 64 -9.81 -10.16 -8.64
C PRO A 64 -8.72 -9.12 -8.90
N VAL A 65 -7.51 -9.45 -8.46
CA VAL A 65 -6.25 -8.69 -8.60
C VAL A 65 -6.09 -8.01 -9.98
N ILE A 66 -6.57 -8.67 -11.03
CA ILE A 66 -6.47 -8.24 -12.44
C ILE A 66 -7.26 -6.95 -12.71
N GLY A 67 -8.43 -6.75 -12.09
CA GLY A 67 -9.26 -5.55 -12.34
C GLY A 67 -8.63 -4.26 -11.80
N ILE A 68 -7.77 -4.38 -10.79
CA ILE A 68 -7.15 -3.25 -10.10
C ILE A 68 -5.95 -2.69 -10.89
N LEU A 69 -5.28 -3.54 -11.69
CA LEU A 69 -4.13 -3.16 -12.52
C LEU A 69 -4.53 -2.58 -13.89
N GLU A 70 -5.71 -2.95 -14.40
CA GLU A 70 -6.27 -2.35 -15.63
C GLU A 70 -6.70 -0.90 -15.44
N GLU A 71 -6.84 -0.44 -14.19
CA GLU A 71 -7.13 0.93 -13.80
C GLU A 71 -5.95 1.91 -13.96
N LYS A 72 -4.91 1.51 -14.70
CA LYS A 72 -3.77 2.36 -15.09
C LYS A 72 -4.17 3.62 -15.87
N ARG A 73 -5.42 3.74 -16.35
CA ARG A 73 -5.82 4.72 -17.36
C ARG A 73 -6.73 5.86 -16.90
N SER A 74 -7.14 5.89 -15.64
CA SER A 74 -7.82 7.07 -15.11
C SER A 74 -7.70 7.13 -13.59
N LEU A 75 -6.57 7.60 -13.09
CA LEU A 75 -6.61 8.31 -11.81
C LEU A 75 -7.38 9.63 -12.04
N SER A 76 -8.70 9.54 -12.21
CA SER A 76 -9.59 10.70 -12.20
C SER A 76 -9.81 11.09 -10.74
N GLY A 77 -9.10 12.11 -10.26
CA GLY A 77 -9.20 12.59 -8.89
C GLY A 77 -7.95 13.31 -8.40
N LEU A 78 -7.75 13.29 -7.07
CA LEU A 78 -6.54 13.78 -6.39
C LEU A 78 -5.31 13.00 -6.89
N GLY A 79 -4.21 13.70 -7.17
CA GLY A 79 -2.93 13.06 -7.52
C GLY A 79 -2.44 12.13 -6.40
N ASP A 80 -1.50 11.23 -6.70
CA ASP A 80 -1.10 10.12 -5.82
C ASP A 80 -0.84 10.54 -4.37
N ARG A 81 -0.11 11.65 -4.18
CA ARG A 81 0.24 12.18 -2.86
C ARG A 81 -0.93 12.81 -2.12
N GLU A 82 -1.76 13.59 -2.81
CA GLU A 82 -2.94 14.21 -2.20
C GLU A 82 -3.98 13.15 -1.83
N GLY A 83 -4.13 12.12 -2.65
CA GLY A 83 -4.95 10.94 -2.35
C GLY A 83 -4.49 10.24 -1.07
N LEU A 84 -3.18 10.00 -0.90
CA LEU A 84 -2.65 9.37 0.31
C LEU A 84 -2.87 10.22 1.57
N ARG A 85 -2.69 11.54 1.50
CA ARG A 85 -2.99 12.46 2.62
C ARG A 85 -4.47 12.47 2.98
N TYR A 86 -5.33 12.49 1.97
CA TYR A 86 -6.77 12.37 2.16
C TYR A 86 -7.12 11.07 2.89
N ILE A 87 -6.56 9.94 2.47
CA ILE A 87 -6.78 8.64 3.11
C ILE A 87 -6.28 8.64 4.55
N SER A 88 -5.11 9.22 4.81
CA SER A 88 -4.59 9.34 6.18
C SER A 88 -5.58 10.05 7.10
N ALA A 89 -6.01 11.26 6.70
CA ALA A 89 -6.96 12.06 7.47
C ALA A 89 -8.34 11.39 7.60
N LEU A 90 -8.78 10.67 6.57
CA LEU A 90 -10.03 9.92 6.57
C LEU A 90 -10.02 8.80 7.61
N LEU A 91 -8.94 8.00 7.64
CA LEU A 91 -8.77 6.90 8.59
C LEU A 91 -8.75 7.43 10.03
N ASP A 92 -7.92 8.44 10.31
CA ASP A 92 -7.77 9.01 11.65
C ASP A 92 -9.06 9.61 12.22
N ARG A 93 -9.99 10.00 11.34
CA ARG A 93 -11.30 10.57 11.72
C ARG A 93 -12.37 9.51 11.96
N LYS A 94 -12.34 8.38 11.24
CA LYS A 94 -13.49 7.48 11.13
C LYS A 94 -13.34 6.15 11.88
N ILE A 95 -12.11 5.71 12.12
CA ILE A 95 -11.83 4.45 12.79
C ILE A 95 -10.90 4.69 13.98
N ASP A 96 -10.71 3.68 14.80
CA ASP A 96 -9.79 3.77 15.92
C ASP A 96 -8.34 3.89 15.43
N ARG A 97 -7.50 4.46 16.30
CA ARG A 97 -6.11 4.77 15.99
C ARG A 97 -5.30 3.51 15.64
N GLU A 98 -5.58 2.39 16.29
CA GLU A 98 -4.81 1.16 16.08
C GLU A 98 -5.06 0.60 14.68
N GLU A 99 -6.32 0.48 14.29
CA GLU A 99 -6.68 0.01 12.95
C GLU A 99 -6.23 1.00 11.86
N ALA A 100 -6.38 2.32 12.08
CA ALA A 100 -5.86 3.33 11.16
C ALA A 100 -4.35 3.18 10.94
N LEU A 101 -3.61 2.96 12.03
CA LEU A 101 -2.17 2.76 11.98
C LEU A 101 -1.81 1.46 11.27
N ASN A 102 -2.52 0.36 11.53
CA ASN A 102 -2.27 -0.93 10.89
C ASN A 102 -2.54 -0.88 9.39
N PHE A 103 -3.60 -0.20 8.96
CA PHE A 103 -3.89 0.04 7.56
C PHE A 103 -2.75 0.80 6.88
N LYS A 104 -2.35 1.95 7.44
CA LYS A 104 -1.24 2.78 6.93
C LYS A 104 0.08 2.01 6.86
N LYS A 105 0.39 1.20 7.88
CA LYS A 105 1.59 0.34 7.89
C LYS A 105 1.55 -0.73 6.82
N SER A 106 0.39 -1.30 6.54
CA SER A 106 0.21 -2.31 5.50
C SER A 106 0.43 -1.72 4.11
N LEU A 107 0.01 -0.46 3.88
CA LEU A 107 0.35 0.29 2.67
C LEU A 107 1.87 0.50 2.53
N ILE A 108 2.58 0.87 3.59
CA ILE A 108 4.05 0.99 3.54
C ILE A 108 4.70 -0.37 3.27
N ALA A 109 4.19 -1.44 3.89
CA ALA A 109 4.69 -2.79 3.68
C ALA A 109 4.53 -3.25 2.22
N LEU A 110 3.42 -2.89 1.56
CA LEU A 110 3.25 -3.08 0.12
C LEU A 110 4.36 -2.37 -0.66
N GLY A 111 4.60 -1.09 -0.38
CA GLY A 111 5.65 -0.33 -1.08
C GLY A 111 7.02 -0.97 -0.93
N TYR A 112 7.37 -1.42 0.27
CA TYR A 112 8.60 -2.17 0.53
C TYR A 112 8.68 -3.46 -0.29
N PHE A 113 7.58 -4.22 -0.35
CA PHE A 113 7.55 -5.49 -1.07
C PHE A 113 7.72 -5.31 -2.58
N VAL A 114 7.10 -4.27 -3.13
CA VAL A 114 7.23 -3.93 -4.55
C VAL A 114 8.68 -3.51 -4.85
N ALA A 115 9.23 -2.57 -4.09
CA ALA A 115 10.62 -2.11 -4.27
C ALA A 115 11.64 -3.26 -4.16
N ASP A 116 11.49 -4.16 -3.17
CA ASP A 116 12.39 -5.31 -3.02
C ASP A 116 12.27 -6.30 -4.19
N SER A 117 11.05 -6.48 -4.74
CA SER A 117 10.82 -7.36 -5.88
C SER A 117 11.43 -6.87 -7.21
N SER A 118 11.64 -5.55 -7.31
CA SER A 118 12.26 -4.88 -8.46
C SER A 118 13.79 -5.08 -8.51
N GLY A 119 14.40 -5.55 -7.42
CA GLY A 119 15.82 -5.88 -7.34
C GLY A 119 16.27 -6.91 -8.40
N SER A 120 17.38 -6.62 -9.09
CA SER A 120 17.95 -7.50 -10.11
C SER A 120 18.59 -8.76 -9.50
N PHE A 121 17.79 -9.79 -9.15
CA PHE A 121 18.13 -11.21 -8.88
C PHE A 121 19.32 -11.57 -7.96
N PHE A 122 20.17 -10.61 -7.55
CA PHE A 122 21.42 -10.78 -6.82
C PHE A 122 21.72 -9.63 -5.84
N GLU A 123 21.10 -8.46 -5.99
CA GLU A 123 21.17 -7.37 -5.00
C GLU A 123 19.80 -7.18 -4.34
N HIS A 124 19.62 -7.79 -3.17
CA HIS A 124 18.58 -7.43 -2.21
C HIS A 124 18.94 -6.07 -1.60
N ASN A 125 18.72 -4.97 -2.31
CA ASN A 125 18.87 -3.63 -1.75
C ASN A 125 17.91 -2.67 -2.46
N ILE A 126 16.94 -2.16 -1.70
CA ILE A 126 16.10 -1.02 -2.10
C ILE A 126 17.03 0.17 -2.36
N SER A 127 16.90 0.80 -3.53
CA SER A 127 17.70 1.95 -3.95
C SER A 127 17.44 3.19 -3.09
N ASP A 128 18.32 4.20 -3.19
CA ASP A 128 18.15 5.47 -2.48
C ASP A 128 16.86 6.20 -2.93
N ASP A 129 16.52 6.12 -4.22
CA ASP A 129 15.32 6.72 -4.78
C ASP A 129 14.04 6.03 -4.29
N GLU A 130 14.03 4.70 -4.24
CA GLU A 130 12.91 3.94 -3.66
C GLU A 130 12.77 4.18 -2.16
N ASN A 131 13.88 4.28 -1.41
CA ASN A 131 13.84 4.66 0.00
C ASN A 131 13.28 6.08 0.18
N SER A 132 13.67 7.02 -0.70
CA SER A 132 13.14 8.39 -0.70
C SER A 132 11.64 8.41 -1.00
N ALA A 133 11.18 7.57 -1.94
CA ALA A 133 9.78 7.41 -2.26
C ALA A 133 8.98 6.81 -1.09
N LEU A 134 9.48 5.75 -0.45
CA LEU A 134 8.86 5.13 0.73
C LEU A 134 8.75 6.12 1.90
N ASN A 135 9.79 6.92 2.14
CA ASN A 135 9.75 7.98 3.15
C ASN A 135 8.71 9.06 2.81
N SER A 136 8.55 9.38 1.52
CA SER A 136 7.55 10.34 1.06
C SER A 136 6.12 9.81 1.25
N ILE A 137 5.86 8.54 0.92
CA ILE A 137 4.57 7.88 1.19
C ILE A 137 4.29 7.87 2.69
N ALA A 138 5.27 7.49 3.52
CA ALA A 138 5.08 7.44 4.97
C ALA A 138 4.73 8.82 5.55
N LYS A 139 5.37 9.87 5.04
CA LYS A 139 5.02 11.25 5.41
C LYS A 139 3.60 11.63 4.98
N ASP A 140 3.21 11.25 3.77
CA ASP A 140 1.85 11.54 3.27
C ASP A 140 0.78 10.72 4.02
N LEU A 141 1.15 9.56 4.58
CA LEU A 141 0.32 8.74 5.48
C LEU A 141 0.40 9.17 6.95
N ASP A 142 1.10 10.26 7.26
CA ASP A 142 1.33 10.76 8.63
C ASP A 142 1.91 9.69 9.59
N LEU A 143 2.88 8.91 9.11
CA LEU A 143 3.60 7.92 9.92
C LEU A 143 4.91 8.49 10.46
N SER A 144 5.15 8.29 11.75
CA SER A 144 6.44 8.61 12.37
C SER A 144 7.52 7.58 12.02
N LEU A 145 8.79 7.98 12.13
CA LEU A 145 9.94 7.09 11.98
C LEU A 145 9.84 5.84 12.87
N ARG A 146 9.32 5.98 14.09
CA ARG A 146 9.13 4.83 15.01
C ARG A 146 8.11 3.84 14.45
N GLU A 147 7.02 4.34 13.87
CA GLU A 147 5.99 3.50 13.26
C GLU A 147 6.52 2.83 11.98
N MET A 148 7.34 3.52 11.19
CA MET A 148 8.02 2.95 10.02
C MET A 148 9.00 1.83 10.39
N ILE A 149 9.76 1.96 11.48
CA ILE A 149 10.67 0.91 11.94
C ILE A 149 9.91 -0.37 12.31
N SER A 150 8.72 -0.25 12.89
CA SER A 150 7.86 -1.43 13.13
C SER A 150 7.37 -2.07 11.83
N THR A 151 7.21 -1.31 10.75
CA THR A 151 6.91 -1.84 9.42
C THR A 151 8.08 -2.62 8.82
N LYS A 152 9.33 -2.28 9.16
CA LYS A 152 10.48 -3.15 8.82
C LYS A 152 10.46 -4.51 9.53
N GLN A 153 9.64 -4.68 10.58
CA GLN A 153 9.36 -6.01 11.14
C GLN A 153 8.30 -6.75 10.32
N ILE A 154 7.39 -6.03 9.68
CA ILE A 154 6.46 -6.56 8.67
C ILE A 154 7.23 -7.04 7.43
N GLN A 155 8.39 -6.44 7.12
CA GLN A 155 9.32 -6.99 6.11
C GLN A 155 9.67 -8.47 6.39
N ARG A 156 9.88 -8.87 7.65
CA ARG A 156 10.15 -10.27 7.99
C ARG A 156 8.95 -11.19 7.77
N LEU A 157 7.73 -10.65 7.90
CA LEU A 157 6.50 -11.36 7.51
C LEU A 157 6.41 -11.49 5.99
N ILE A 158 6.82 -10.46 5.25
CA ILE A 158 6.89 -10.46 3.79
C ILE A 158 7.95 -11.43 3.27
N GLU A 159 9.12 -11.51 3.90
CA GLU A 159 10.17 -12.51 3.59
C GLU A 159 9.66 -13.95 3.77
N SER A 160 8.66 -14.17 4.65
CA SER A 160 8.00 -15.47 4.83
C SER A 160 6.89 -15.77 3.81
N MET A 161 6.60 -14.82 2.90
CA MET A 161 5.63 -14.96 1.81
C MET A 161 6.27 -15.34 0.47
N GLY A 162 7.61 -15.31 0.38
CA GLY A 162 8.40 -15.77 -0.76
C GLY A 162 8.55 -17.28 -0.83
#